data_AF-A0A9D8RWX8-F1
#
_entry.id   AF-A0A9D8RWX8-F1
#
_cell.length_a   1.000
_cell.length_b   1.000
_cell.length_c   1.000
_cell.angle_alpha   90.00
_cell.angle_beta   90.00
_cell.angle_gamma   90.00
#
_symmetry.space_group_name_H-M   'P 1'
#
loop_
_entity.id
_entity.type
_entity.pdbx_description
1 polymer ?
#
loop_
_entity_poly.entity_id
_entity_poly.type
_entity_poly.pdbx_seq_one_letter_code
_entity_poly.pdbx_strand_id
1 'polypeptide(L)'
;HKLVVGGVVLSYKGVKGGYKLKDSPENITLKQVIELIDGPIAIARCLEGEEGCSLNCDKTACELHHIFDTISIDIARRLNGITIKDVISGK
;
A
#
# COMPACT_ATOMS: atom_id res chain seq x y z
N HIS A 1 -9.24 11.54 -3.67
CA HIS A 1 -9.49 11.05 -5.05
C HIS A 1 -8.86 9.68 -5.32
N LYS A 2 -7.60 9.42 -4.90
CA LYS A 2 -6.92 8.13 -5.12
C LYS A 2 -7.74 6.89 -4.74
N LEU A 3 -8.38 6.89 -3.57
CA LEU A 3 -9.24 5.78 -3.11
C LEU A 3 -10.50 5.55 -3.96
N VAL A 4 -11.02 6.60 -4.62
CA VAL A 4 -12.17 6.48 -5.53
C VAL A 4 -11.72 5.83 -6.83
N VAL A 5 -10.62 6.34 -7.40
CA VAL A 5 -10.03 5.81 -8.64
C VAL A 5 -9.55 4.36 -8.45
N GLY A 6 -8.90 4.09 -7.32
CA GLY A 6 -8.48 2.75 -6.91
C GLY A 6 -9.61 1.81 -6.52
N GLY A 7 -10.87 2.28 -6.55
CA GLY A 7 -12.03 1.45 -6.33
C GLY A 7 -12.17 0.92 -4.91
N VAL A 8 -11.60 1.56 -3.90
CA VAL A 8 -11.83 1.21 -2.48
C VAL A 8 -13.06 1.92 -1.94
N VAL A 9 -13.35 3.13 -2.43
CA VAL A 9 -14.53 3.91 -2.04
C VAL A 9 -15.33 4.37 -3.24
N LEU A 10 -16.64 4.50 -3.05
CA LEU A 10 -17.58 5.11 -3.97
C LEU A 10 -17.83 6.55 -3.54
N SER A 11 -17.91 7.47 -4.51
CA SER A 11 -18.24 8.88 -4.27
C SER A 11 -19.64 9.19 -4.78
N TYR A 12 -20.47 9.78 -3.92
CA TYR A 12 -21.82 10.20 -4.25
C TYR A 12 -21.93 11.72 -4.19
N LYS A 13 -22.47 12.33 -5.24
CA LYS A 13 -22.69 13.79 -5.33
C LYS A 13 -24.05 14.19 -4.76
N GLY A 14 -24.19 15.47 -4.35
CA GLY A 14 -25.45 16.07 -3.89
C GLY A 14 -25.46 16.43 -2.39
N VAL A 15 -26.56 16.99 -1.91
CA VAL A 15 -26.73 17.49 -0.52
C VAL A 15 -26.59 16.38 0.53
N LYS A 16 -26.91 15.13 0.15
CA LYS A 16 -26.68 13.90 0.94
C LYS A 16 -25.55 13.03 0.38
N GLY A 17 -24.60 13.67 -0.32
CA GLY A 17 -23.44 13.00 -0.88
C GLY A 17 -22.46 12.54 0.20
N GLY A 18 -21.34 11.97 -0.25
CA GLY A 18 -20.30 11.46 0.66
C GLY A 18 -19.55 10.30 0.04
N TYR A 19 -18.85 9.56 0.90
CA TYR A 19 -18.10 8.37 0.52
C TYR A 19 -18.63 7.14 1.24
N LYS A 20 -18.59 6.00 0.53
CA LYS A 20 -18.91 4.68 1.08
C LYS A 20 -17.80 3.72 0.67
N LEU A 21 -17.47 2.74 1.51
CA LEU A 21 -16.65 1.61 1.06
C LEU A 21 -17.34 0.91 -0.13
N LYS A 22 -16.55 0.53 -1.13
CA LYS A 22 -17.06 -0.20 -2.30
C LYS A 22 -17.40 -1.65 -1.97
N ASP A 23 -16.72 -2.22 -0.98
CA ASP A 23 -16.88 -3.60 -0.52
C ASP A 23 -16.94 -3.65 1.02
N SER A 24 -17.24 -4.82 1.58
CA SER A 24 -17.25 -5.08 3.01
C SER A 24 -15.86 -4.84 3.63
N PRO A 25 -15.77 -4.30 4.86
CA PRO A 25 -14.48 -4.03 5.53
C PRO A 25 -13.55 -5.25 5.66
N GLU A 26 -14.09 -6.47 5.66
CA GLU A 26 -13.37 -7.75 5.64
C GLU A 26 -12.58 -8.00 4.35
N ASN A 27 -13.04 -7.45 3.23
CA ASN A 27 -12.47 -7.70 1.91
C ASN A 27 -11.42 -6.65 1.50
N ILE A 28 -11.27 -5.60 2.31
CA ILE A 28 -10.36 -4.49 2.04
C ILE A 28 -9.19 -4.61 3.02
N THR A 29 -8.01 -4.87 2.47
CA THR A 29 -6.78 -4.99 3.26
C THR A 29 -6.15 -3.62 3.51
N LEU A 30 -5.41 -3.49 4.62
CA LEU A 30 -4.65 -2.29 4.91
C LEU A 30 -3.56 -2.05 3.87
N LYS A 31 -2.95 -3.12 3.35
CA LYS A 31 -2.01 -3.06 2.21
C LYS A 31 -2.62 -2.32 1.03
N GLN A 32 -3.82 -2.71 0.57
CA GLN A 32 -4.48 -2.06 -0.58
C GLN A 32 -4.68 -0.56 -0.37
N VAL A 33 -5.05 -0.15 0.85
CA VAL A 33 -5.26 1.27 1.16
C VAL A 33 -3.94 2.03 1.12
N ILE A 34 -2.90 1.51 1.75
CA ILE A 34 -1.57 2.15 1.76
C ILE A 34 -1.02 2.24 0.34
N GLU A 35 -1.06 1.14 -0.42
CA GLU A 35 -0.51 1.12 -1.78
C GLU A 35 -1.22 2.08 -2.74
N LEU A 36 -2.53 2.30 -2.55
CA LEU A 36 -3.27 3.29 -3.32
C LEU A 36 -2.93 4.72 -2.98
N ILE A 37 -2.50 5.00 -1.75
CA ILE A 37 -2.20 6.36 -1.28
C ILE A 37 -0.72 6.69 -1.51
N ASP A 38 0.17 5.82 -1.06
CA ASP A 38 1.62 6.06 -0.98
C ASP A 38 2.40 5.35 -2.10
N GLY A 39 1.81 4.34 -2.74
CA GLY A 39 2.50 3.50 -3.72
C GLY A 39 3.02 2.19 -3.12
N PRO A 40 3.82 1.40 -3.87
CA PRO A 40 4.30 0.10 -3.42
C PRO A 40 4.93 0.15 -2.03
N ILE A 41 4.72 -0.90 -1.23
CA ILE A 41 5.40 -1.02 0.07
C ILE A 41 6.90 -1.18 -0.18
N ALA A 42 7.65 -0.09 0.03
CA ALA A 42 9.08 -0.02 -0.15
C ALA A 42 9.69 0.73 1.04
N ILE A 43 10.57 0.07 1.79
CA ILE A 43 11.22 0.71 2.96
C ILE A 43 12.48 1.49 2.60
N ALA A 44 12.95 1.37 1.35
CA ALA A 44 14.16 1.99 0.86
C ALA A 44 13.96 2.52 -0.55
N ARG A 45 14.52 3.70 -0.83
CA ARG A 45 14.41 4.38 -2.13
C ARG A 45 14.93 3.53 -3.29
N CYS A 46 15.94 2.67 -3.07
CA CYS A 46 16.47 1.81 -4.13
C CYS A 46 15.46 0.75 -4.63
N LEU A 47 14.35 0.55 -3.92
CA LEU A 47 13.21 -0.28 -4.33
C LEU A 47 12.19 0.51 -5.18
N GLU A 48 12.25 1.84 -5.14
CA GLU A 48 11.38 2.76 -5.88
C GLU A 48 12.00 3.08 -7.27
N GLY A 49 11.81 2.17 -8.24
CA GLY A 49 12.25 2.40 -9.63
C GLY A 49 13.78 2.43 -9.83
N GLU A 50 14.23 2.62 -11.07
CA GLU A 50 15.66 2.51 -11.44
C GLU A 50 16.53 3.63 -10.85
N GLU A 51 16.00 4.84 -10.68
CA GLU A 51 16.75 6.03 -10.21
C GLU A 51 16.80 6.16 -8.67
N GLY A 52 16.16 5.26 -7.94
CA GLY A 52 15.98 5.39 -6.50
C GLY A 52 17.23 5.13 -5.65
N CYS A 53 18.33 4.66 -6.24
CA CYS A 53 19.54 4.30 -5.51
C CYS A 53 20.56 5.46 -5.47
N SER A 54 20.78 6.05 -4.28
CA SER A 54 21.80 7.11 -4.09
C SER A 54 23.23 6.65 -4.40
N LEU A 55 23.49 5.34 -4.39
CA LEU A 55 24.81 4.77 -4.64
C LEU A 55 25.03 4.40 -6.11
N ASN A 56 24.01 4.53 -6.97
CA ASN A 56 24.04 4.10 -8.38
C ASN A 56 24.65 2.69 -8.58
N CYS A 57 24.41 1.80 -7.61
CA CYS A 57 24.92 0.43 -7.67
C CYS A 57 24.03 -0.43 -8.57
N ASP A 58 24.63 -1.48 -9.14
CA ASP A 58 23.88 -2.54 -9.79
C ASP A 58 22.99 -3.26 -8.76
N LYS A 59 21.68 -3.20 -8.97
CA LYS A 59 20.68 -3.82 -8.09
C LYS A 59 20.87 -5.33 -7.96
N THR A 60 21.33 -5.99 -9.03
CA THR A 60 21.49 -7.45 -9.04
C THR A 60 22.59 -7.91 -8.08
N ALA A 61 23.63 -7.08 -7.90
CA ALA A 61 24.77 -7.36 -7.04
C ALA A 61 24.70 -6.64 -5.67
N CYS A 62 23.67 -5.82 -5.42
CA CYS A 62 23.58 -5.02 -4.20
C CYS A 62 22.91 -5.79 -3.06
N GLU A 63 23.70 -6.26 -2.10
CA GLU A 63 23.19 -6.98 -0.93
C GLU A 63 22.16 -6.16 -0.11
N LEU A 64 22.39 -4.86 0.05
CA LEU A 64 21.44 -3.98 0.76
C LEU A 64 20.08 -3.89 0.07
N HIS A 65 20.07 -3.90 -1.26
CA HIS A 65 18.82 -3.90 -2.03
C HIS A 65 18.02 -5.17 -1.74
N HIS A 66 18.67 -6.34 -1.79
CA HIS A 66 18.03 -7.63 -1.51
C HIS A 66 17.51 -7.73 -0.07
N ILE A 67 18.27 -7.24 0.91
CA ILE A 67 17.83 -7.20 2.32
C ILE A 67 16.58 -6.33 2.46
N PHE A 68 16.59 -5.12 1.91
CA PHE A 68 15.44 -4.22 2.02
C PHE A 68 14.22 -4.70 1.22
N ASP A 69 14.43 -5.36 0.08
CA ASP A 69 13.35 -5.97 -0.69
C ASP A 69 12.67 -7.07 0.12
N THR A 70 13.45 -7.96 0.73
CA THR A 70 12.95 -9.05 1.58
C THR A 70 12.10 -8.51 2.74
N ILE A 71 12.59 -7.49 3.44
CA ILE A 71 11.84 -6.87 4.56
C ILE A 71 10.58 -6.18 4.05
N SER A 72 10.64 -5.51 2.89
CA SER A 72 9.47 -4.85 2.29
C SER A 72 8.38 -5.87 1.92
N ILE A 73 8.76 -7.01 1.36
CA ILE A 73 7.87 -8.13 1.07
C ILE A 73 7.21 -8.66 2.35
N ASP A 74 7.97 -8.80 3.43
CA ASP A 74 7.45 -9.28 4.71
C ASP A 74 6.44 -8.30 5.31
N ILE A 75 6.73 -7.00 5.26
CA ILE A 75 5.80 -5.95 5.70
C ILE A 75 4.54 -5.98 4.85
N ALA A 76 4.68 -6.02 3.52
CA ALA A 76 3.55 -6.07 2.60
C ALA A 76 2.66 -7.29 2.87
N ARG A 77 3.27 -8.48 3.10
CA ARG A 77 2.53 -9.70 3.46
C ARG A 77 1.75 -9.51 4.76
N ARG A 78 2.36 -8.89 5.76
CA ARG A 78 1.72 -8.64 7.06
C ARG A 78 0.55 -7.67 6.94
N LEU A 79 0.73 -6.58 6.20
CA LEU A 79 -0.32 -5.60 5.92
C LEU A 79 -1.47 -6.19 5.07
N ASN A 80 -1.18 -7.17 4.22
CA ASN A 80 -2.19 -7.87 3.43
C ASN A 80 -3.08 -8.77 4.31
N GLY A 81 -2.59 -9.21 5.48
CA GLY A 81 -3.36 -10.00 6.43
C GLY A 81 -4.24 -9.17 7.37
N ILE A 82 -4.12 -7.84 7.34
CA ILE A 82 -4.91 -6.92 8.19
C ILE A 82 -5.98 -6.29 7.33
N THR A 83 -7.23 -6.37 7.76
CA THR A 83 -8.38 -5.80 7.05
C THR A 83 -8.86 -4.50 7.70
N ILE A 84 -9.66 -3.71 6.99
CA ILE A 84 -10.29 -2.52 7.55
C ILE A 84 -11.21 -2.87 8.73
N LYS A 85 -11.81 -4.07 8.72
CA LYS A 85 -12.55 -4.57 9.88
C LYS A 85 -11.66 -4.68 11.13
N ASP A 86 -10.45 -5.22 10.99
CA ASP A 86 -9.55 -5.40 12.13
C ASP A 86 -9.18 -4.05 12.75
N VAL A 87 -8.95 -3.04 11.90
CA VAL A 87 -8.69 -1.65 12.32
C VAL A 87 -9.88 -1.05 13.07
N ILE A 88 -11.09 -1.23 12.54
CA ILE A 88 -12.33 -0.75 13.21
C ILE A 88 -12.54 -1.46 14.55
N SER A 89 -12.15 -2.74 14.63
CA SER A 89 -12.34 -3.58 15.81
C SER A 89 -11.24 -3.39 16.87
N GLY A 90 -10.24 -2.53 16.61
CA GLY A 90 -9.15 -2.24 17.55
C GLY A 90 -8.25 -3.45 17.85
N LYS A 91 -8.12 -4.37 16.90
CA LYS A 91 -7.28 -5.57 17.02
C LYS A 91 -5.82 -5.30 16.66
#